data_AF-A0AAU2J7P0-F1
#
_entry.id   AF-A0AAU2J7P0-F1
#
_cell.length_a   1.000
_cell.length_b   1.000
_cell.length_c   1.000
_cell.angle_alpha   90.00
_cell.angle_beta   90.00
_cell.angle_gamma   90.00
#
_symmetry.space_group_name_H-M   'P 1'
#
loop_
_entity.id
_entity.type
_entity.pdbx_description
1 polymer ?
#
loop_
_entity_poly.entity_id
_entity_poly.type
_entity_poly.pdbx_seq_one_letter_code
_entity_poly.pdbx_strand_id
1 'polypeptide(L)'
;MGNAFSERVVRLNSRGKTYQEMASDCGFERSVTWWNKMRWVEIEDPPKPALFPSLAKALQVSERRVAEMVAEQWCGVRRDDAVPDRLRSLLAVLRGVGVDDLPVIELMAQALGDKNVAEGNVQELSEKVMALEAPEGPYTREGLERLALHELQGIVLRMGFVLEQFLGGRKDEGTLGDLDEAGLVDFILEAQEEEE
;
A
#
# COMPACT_ATOMS: atom_id res chain seq x y z
N MET A 1 14.05 2.67 3.03
CA MET A 1 15.09 2.15 2.13
C MET A 1 15.15 0.64 2.26
N GLY A 2 15.23 -0.10 1.15
CA GLY A 2 15.38 -1.55 1.21
C GLY A 2 16.83 -1.90 1.55
N ASN A 3 17.06 -2.84 2.47
CA ASN A 3 18.42 -3.25 2.85
C ASN A 3 18.78 -4.60 2.21
N ALA A 4 18.27 -4.89 1.02
CA ALA A 4 18.27 -6.25 0.46
C ALA A 4 19.66 -6.86 0.31
N PHE A 5 20.66 -6.07 -0.09
CA PHE A 5 22.03 -6.54 -0.21
C PHE A 5 22.65 -6.79 1.18
N SER A 6 22.53 -5.83 2.09
CA SER A 6 23.01 -5.94 3.47
C SER A 6 22.36 -7.11 4.22
N GLU A 7 21.05 -7.30 4.09
CA GLU A 7 20.31 -8.42 4.68
C GLU A 7 20.80 -9.77 4.15
N ARG A 8 21.14 -9.85 2.85
CA ARG A 8 21.70 -11.08 2.28
C ARG A 8 23.06 -11.40 2.89
N VAL A 9 23.93 -10.40 3.06
CA VAL A 9 25.22 -10.55 3.74
C VAL A 9 25.03 -11.02 5.18
N VAL A 10 24.13 -10.39 5.94
CA VAL A 10 23.80 -10.79 7.32
C VAL A 10 23.31 -12.22 7.39
N ARG A 11 22.41 -12.63 6.48
CA ARG A 11 21.84 -13.98 6.44
C ARG A 11 22.88 -15.06 6.13
N LEU A 12 23.85 -14.76 5.26
CA LEU A 12 24.93 -15.70 4.97
C LEU A 12 25.88 -15.81 6.17
N ASN A 13 26.17 -14.69 6.82
CA ASN A 13 27.00 -14.67 8.02
C ASN A 13 26.36 -15.45 9.18
N SER A 14 25.06 -15.30 9.39
CA SER A 14 24.31 -16.07 10.39
C SER A 14 24.24 -17.57 10.08
N ARG A 15 24.52 -17.98 8.84
CA ARG A 15 24.62 -19.39 8.41
C ARG A 15 26.05 -19.94 8.50
N GLY A 16 26.98 -19.19 9.08
CA GLY A 16 28.36 -19.60 9.28
C GLY A 16 29.34 -19.14 8.20
N LYS A 17 28.89 -18.43 7.14
CA LYS A 17 29.78 -17.92 6.12
C LYS A 17 30.52 -16.67 6.62
N THR A 18 31.81 -16.78 6.80
CA THR A 18 32.66 -15.69 7.28
C THR A 18 32.86 -14.61 6.21
N TYR A 19 33.19 -13.37 6.62
CA TYR A 19 33.54 -12.30 5.68
C TYR A 19 34.84 -12.60 4.91
N GLN A 20 35.73 -13.42 5.48
CA GLN A 20 36.92 -13.92 4.81
C GLN A 20 36.54 -14.81 3.62
N GLU A 21 35.60 -15.73 3.82
CA GLU A 21 35.09 -16.59 2.74
C GLU A 21 34.33 -15.78 1.68
N MET A 22 33.54 -14.78 2.07
CA MET A 22 32.89 -13.88 1.10
C MET A 22 33.91 -13.09 0.28
N ALA A 23 34.99 -12.59 0.89
CA ALA A 23 36.06 -11.91 0.19
C ALA A 23 36.78 -12.87 -0.78
N SER A 24 37.09 -14.09 -0.33
CA SER A 24 37.70 -15.13 -1.15
C SER A 24 36.82 -15.51 -2.35
N ASP A 25 35.53 -15.72 -2.12
CA ASP A 25 34.56 -16.07 -3.17
C ASP A 25 34.36 -14.93 -4.17
N CYS A 26 34.55 -13.68 -3.73
CA CYS A 26 34.53 -12.49 -4.57
C CYS A 26 35.89 -12.23 -5.27
N GLY A 27 36.85 -13.15 -5.18
CA GLY A 27 38.19 -12.98 -5.78
C GLY A 27 38.99 -11.82 -5.18
N PHE A 28 38.69 -11.44 -3.93
CA PHE A 28 39.27 -10.29 -3.21
C PHE A 28 39.05 -8.92 -3.87
N GLU A 29 38.15 -8.82 -4.85
CA GLU A 29 37.67 -7.55 -5.41
C GLU A 29 37.04 -6.64 -4.34
N ARG A 30 36.56 -7.24 -3.23
CA ARG A 30 36.10 -6.55 -2.02
C ARG A 30 36.79 -7.11 -0.79
N SER A 31 37.28 -6.21 0.06
CA SER A 31 37.99 -6.55 1.29
C SER A 31 37.04 -7.06 2.37
N VAL A 32 37.59 -7.78 3.35
CA VAL A 32 36.87 -8.22 4.56
C VAL A 32 36.21 -7.05 5.28
N THR A 33 36.92 -5.91 5.37
CA THR A 33 36.41 -4.68 5.97
C THR A 33 35.21 -4.15 5.21
N TRP A 34 35.21 -4.25 3.87
CA TRP A 34 34.06 -3.84 3.06
C TRP A 34 32.82 -4.70 3.38
N TRP A 35 32.98 -6.02 3.50
CA TRP A 35 31.88 -6.91 3.90
C TRP A 35 31.36 -6.61 5.32
N ASN A 36 32.25 -6.29 6.25
CA ASN A 36 31.87 -5.87 7.59
C ASN A 36 31.08 -4.56 7.58
N LYS A 37 31.52 -3.56 6.82
CA LYS A 37 30.78 -2.29 6.63
C LYS A 37 29.43 -2.49 5.96
N MET A 38 29.35 -3.42 4.99
CA MET A 38 28.11 -3.75 4.30
C MET A 38 27.05 -4.29 5.25
N ARG A 39 27.45 -5.08 6.25
CA ARG A 39 26.58 -5.58 7.33
C ARG A 39 25.93 -4.45 8.13
N TRP A 40 26.65 -3.36 8.35
CA TRP A 40 26.20 -2.19 9.11
C TRP A 40 25.58 -1.09 8.24
N VAL A 41 25.40 -1.34 6.94
CA VAL A 41 24.85 -0.36 5.98
C VAL A 41 25.70 0.93 5.92
N GLU A 42 27.01 0.80 6.14
CA GLU A 42 27.98 1.93 6.11
C GLU A 42 28.57 2.18 4.71
N ILE A 43 27.97 1.61 3.66
CA ILE A 43 28.43 1.75 2.29
C ILE A 43 27.43 2.61 1.51
N GLU A 44 27.80 3.86 1.27
CA GLU A 44 26.97 4.83 0.53
C GLU A 44 27.00 4.58 -0.98
N ASP A 45 28.14 4.15 -1.52
CA ASP A 45 28.29 3.95 -2.96
C ASP A 45 27.93 2.52 -3.42
N PRO A 46 27.10 2.37 -4.47
CA PRO A 46 26.79 1.05 -5.00
C PRO A 46 28.03 0.39 -5.63
N PRO A 47 28.14 -0.94 -5.57
CA PRO A 47 29.19 -1.66 -6.28
C PRO A 47 29.04 -1.50 -7.80
N LYS A 48 30.19 -1.38 -8.51
CA LYS A 48 30.20 -1.27 -9.97
C LYS A 48 29.64 -2.54 -10.63
N PRO A 49 28.92 -2.45 -11.76
CA PRO A 49 28.39 -3.63 -12.47
C PRO A 49 29.43 -4.68 -12.85
N ALA A 50 30.67 -4.27 -13.13
CA ALA A 50 31.78 -5.18 -13.40
C ALA A 50 32.07 -6.18 -12.25
N LEU A 51 31.67 -5.84 -11.02
CA LEU A 51 31.86 -6.69 -9.84
C LEU A 51 30.70 -7.68 -9.63
N PHE A 52 29.60 -7.56 -10.38
CA PHE A 52 28.42 -8.39 -10.16
C PHE A 52 28.67 -9.89 -10.30
N PRO A 53 29.48 -10.39 -11.27
CA PRO A 53 29.83 -11.81 -11.33
C PRO A 53 30.51 -12.32 -10.06
N SER A 54 31.49 -11.57 -9.55
CA SER A 54 32.22 -11.92 -8.32
C SER A 54 31.32 -11.86 -7.08
N LEU A 55 30.46 -10.84 -6.99
CA LEU A 55 29.49 -10.69 -5.92
C LEU A 55 28.42 -11.78 -5.97
N ALA A 56 27.99 -12.22 -7.16
CA ALA A 56 27.01 -13.28 -7.33
C ALA A 56 27.53 -14.60 -6.74
N LYS A 57 28.80 -14.92 -7.00
CA LYS A 57 29.50 -16.07 -6.39
C LYS A 57 29.57 -15.94 -4.87
N ALA A 58 30.02 -14.80 -4.36
CA ALA A 58 30.11 -14.56 -2.90
C ALA A 58 28.75 -14.62 -2.18
N LEU A 59 27.70 -14.09 -2.81
CA LEU A 59 26.35 -14.03 -2.25
C LEU A 59 25.51 -15.28 -2.54
N GLN A 60 26.02 -16.22 -3.32
CA GLN A 60 25.32 -17.45 -3.74
C GLN A 60 23.95 -17.14 -4.36
N VAL A 61 23.92 -16.22 -5.32
CA VAL A 61 22.73 -15.83 -6.09
C VAL A 61 23.13 -15.58 -7.56
N SER A 62 22.17 -15.38 -8.45
CA SER A 62 22.47 -14.99 -9.84
C SER A 62 22.96 -13.55 -9.95
N GLU A 63 23.72 -13.22 -11.01
CA GLU A 63 24.15 -11.84 -11.30
C GLU A 63 22.98 -10.87 -11.42
N ARG A 64 21.91 -11.32 -12.08
CA ARG A 64 20.63 -10.59 -12.15
C ARG A 64 20.10 -10.25 -10.77
N ARG A 65 20.15 -11.20 -9.82
CA ARG A 65 19.70 -10.96 -8.46
C ARG A 65 20.60 -9.98 -7.70
N VAL A 66 21.90 -9.96 -7.98
CA VAL A 66 22.82 -8.94 -7.44
C VAL A 66 22.41 -7.55 -7.92
N ALA A 67 22.19 -7.39 -9.24
CA ALA A 67 21.76 -6.12 -9.80
C ALA A 67 20.44 -5.63 -9.18
N GLU A 68 19.48 -6.54 -8.96
CA GLU A 68 18.21 -6.22 -8.28
C GLU A 68 18.42 -5.76 -6.84
N MET A 69 19.25 -6.46 -6.06
CA MET A 69 19.54 -6.07 -4.67
C MET A 69 20.26 -4.72 -4.59
N VAL A 70 21.12 -4.42 -5.57
CA VAL A 70 21.80 -3.12 -5.68
C VAL A 70 20.80 -2.01 -6.03
N ALA A 71 19.92 -2.23 -7.00
CA ALA A 71 18.87 -1.26 -7.35
C ALA A 71 17.92 -0.99 -6.18
N GLU A 72 17.55 -2.03 -5.44
CA GLU A 72 16.67 -1.91 -4.27
C GLU A 72 17.31 -1.10 -3.14
N GLN A 73 18.59 -1.33 -2.86
CA GLN A 73 19.27 -0.71 -1.73
C GLN A 73 19.77 0.70 -2.00
N TRP A 74 20.34 0.96 -3.18
CA TRP A 74 20.92 2.28 -3.50
C TRP A 74 19.99 3.17 -4.31
N CYS A 75 19.11 2.60 -5.13
CA CYS A 75 18.20 3.40 -5.96
C CYS A 75 16.79 3.46 -5.37
N GLY A 76 16.48 2.67 -4.33
CA GLY A 76 15.13 2.56 -3.78
C GLY A 76 14.13 1.91 -4.75
N VAL A 77 14.61 1.38 -5.87
CA VAL A 77 13.78 0.75 -6.90
C VAL A 77 13.68 -0.73 -6.57
N ARG A 78 12.57 -1.14 -5.97
CA ARG A 78 12.17 -2.54 -5.98
C ARG A 78 11.67 -2.88 -7.36
N ARG A 79 11.95 -4.10 -7.81
CA ARG A 79 11.15 -4.69 -8.86
C ARG A 79 9.73 -4.86 -8.32
N ASP A 80 8.75 -4.27 -8.99
CA ASP A 80 7.32 -4.55 -8.75
C ASP A 80 6.97 -6.05 -8.97
N ASP A 81 7.93 -6.85 -9.45
CA ASP A 81 7.86 -8.30 -9.64
C ASP A 81 7.84 -9.15 -8.35
N ALA A 82 7.68 -8.58 -7.16
CA ALA A 82 7.26 -9.38 -6.01
C ALA A 82 5.76 -9.70 -6.12
N VAL A 83 5.35 -10.22 -7.27
CA VAL A 83 4.07 -10.90 -7.46
C VAL A 83 3.99 -11.93 -6.33
N PRO A 84 3.08 -11.72 -5.36
CA PRO A 84 2.97 -12.60 -4.20
C PRO A 84 2.89 -14.06 -4.63
N ASP A 85 3.36 -14.99 -3.81
CA ASP A 85 3.37 -16.43 -4.13
C ASP A 85 2.03 -16.94 -4.69
N ARG A 86 0.92 -16.41 -4.14
CA ARG A 86 -0.46 -16.68 -4.59
C ARG A 86 -0.78 -16.24 -6.03
N LEU A 87 -0.03 -15.27 -6.57
CA LEU A 87 -0.20 -14.71 -7.92
C LEU A 87 0.81 -15.28 -8.93
N ARG A 88 1.80 -16.09 -8.50
CA ARG A 88 2.81 -16.68 -9.41
C ARG A 88 2.20 -17.65 -10.43
N SER A 89 1.16 -18.39 -10.03
CA SER A 89 0.40 -19.25 -10.95
C SER A 89 -0.29 -18.42 -12.05
N LEU A 90 -0.77 -17.23 -11.70
CA LEU A 90 -1.42 -16.31 -12.64
C LEU A 90 -0.45 -15.83 -13.71
N LEU A 91 0.81 -15.53 -13.35
CA LEU A 91 1.83 -15.13 -14.32
C LEU A 91 2.09 -16.21 -15.39
N ALA A 92 2.02 -17.49 -15.02
CA ALA A 92 2.18 -18.57 -15.98
C ALA A 92 1.05 -18.58 -17.01
N VAL A 93 -0.18 -18.29 -16.59
CA VAL A 93 -1.36 -18.16 -17.46
C VAL A 93 -1.23 -16.91 -18.34
N LEU A 94 -0.88 -15.76 -17.75
CA LEU A 94 -0.78 -14.48 -18.47
C LEU A 94 0.28 -14.49 -19.58
N ARG A 95 1.32 -15.34 -19.49
CA ARG A 95 2.30 -15.51 -20.57
C ARG A 95 1.74 -16.12 -21.86
N GLY A 96 0.63 -16.85 -21.77
CA GLY A 96 -0.02 -17.49 -22.92
C GLY A 96 -1.11 -16.64 -23.55
N VAL A 97 -1.40 -15.46 -22.99
CA VAL A 97 -2.46 -14.57 -23.44
C VAL A 97 -2.02 -13.81 -24.70
N GLY A 98 -2.89 -13.76 -25.70
CA GLY A 98 -2.68 -12.98 -26.91
C GLY A 98 -2.81 -11.47 -26.67
N VAL A 99 -2.15 -10.65 -27.49
CA VAL A 99 -2.23 -9.19 -27.38
C VAL A 99 -3.68 -8.68 -27.50
N ASP A 100 -4.50 -9.36 -28.29
CA ASP A 100 -5.91 -9.02 -28.51
C ASP A 100 -6.79 -9.20 -27.25
N ASP A 101 -6.35 -10.04 -26.30
CA ASP A 101 -7.07 -10.32 -25.06
C ASP A 101 -6.65 -9.37 -23.91
N LEU A 102 -5.58 -8.58 -24.09
CA LEU A 102 -5.09 -7.67 -23.06
C LEU A 102 -6.13 -6.65 -22.58
N PRO A 103 -6.94 -6.00 -23.45
CA PRO A 103 -7.94 -5.03 -23.00
C PRO A 103 -8.96 -5.64 -22.03
N VAL A 104 -9.32 -6.92 -22.21
CA VAL A 104 -10.27 -7.62 -21.34
C VAL A 104 -9.65 -7.88 -19.96
N ILE A 105 -8.38 -8.27 -19.93
CA ILE A 105 -7.65 -8.51 -18.68
C ILE A 105 -7.44 -7.21 -17.91
N GLU A 106 -7.11 -6.12 -18.61
CA GLU A 106 -6.99 -4.79 -18.01
C GLU A 106 -8.32 -4.34 -17.39
N LEU A 107 -9.44 -4.50 -18.12
CA LEU A 107 -10.76 -4.18 -17.61
C LEU A 107 -11.11 -5.01 -16.35
N MET A 108 -10.80 -6.30 -16.36
CA MET A 108 -11.05 -7.18 -15.21
C MET A 108 -10.18 -6.81 -14.01
N ALA A 109 -8.91 -6.46 -14.23
CA ALA A 109 -8.02 -5.98 -13.18
C ALA A 109 -8.53 -4.67 -12.58
N GLN A 110 -8.99 -3.73 -13.41
CA GLN A 110 -9.60 -2.48 -12.97
C GLN A 110 -10.85 -2.73 -12.11
N ALA A 111 -11.79 -3.55 -12.59
CA ALA A 111 -13.02 -3.86 -11.87
C ALA A 111 -12.76 -4.51 -10.50
N LEU A 112 -11.76 -5.39 -10.39
CA LEU A 112 -11.34 -5.98 -9.11
C LEU A 112 -10.70 -4.94 -8.19
N GLY A 113 -9.93 -4.00 -8.74
CA GLY A 113 -9.37 -2.86 -8.01
C GLY A 113 -10.47 -1.98 -7.42
N ASP A 114 -11.42 -1.56 -8.25
CA ASP A 114 -12.55 -0.70 -7.85
C ASP A 114 -13.39 -1.37 -6.76
N LYS A 115 -13.67 -2.68 -6.91
CA LYS A 115 -14.36 -3.47 -5.89
C LYS A 115 -13.62 -3.44 -4.55
N ASN A 116 -12.31 -3.71 -4.54
CA ASN A 116 -11.52 -3.75 -3.31
C ASN A 116 -11.46 -2.37 -2.61
N VAL A 117 -11.42 -1.28 -3.39
CA VAL A 117 -11.53 0.09 -2.85
C VAL A 117 -12.90 0.30 -2.22
N ALA A 118 -13.97 -0.09 -2.89
CA ALA A 118 -15.33 0.04 -2.37
C ALA A 118 -15.52 -0.76 -1.07
N GLU A 119 -15.01 -1.99 -1.00
CA GLU A 119 -15.03 -2.82 0.22
C GLU A 119 -14.26 -2.16 1.37
N GLY A 120 -13.09 -1.56 1.09
CA GLY A 120 -12.34 -0.79 2.08
C GLY A 120 -13.12 0.41 2.62
N ASN A 121 -13.80 1.16 1.74
CA ASN A 121 -14.65 2.28 2.15
C ASN A 121 -15.84 1.84 3.00
N VAL A 122 -16.49 0.72 2.65
CA VAL A 122 -17.58 0.14 3.46
C VAL A 122 -17.07 -0.21 4.86
N GLN A 123 -15.90 -0.85 4.95
CA GLN A 123 -15.31 -1.24 6.23
C GLN A 123 -14.99 -0.01 7.08
N GLU A 124 -14.37 1.03 6.51
CA GLU A 124 -14.06 2.27 7.22
C GLU A 124 -15.33 2.99 7.71
N LEU A 125 -16.36 3.07 6.86
CA LEU A 125 -17.65 3.65 7.24
C LEU A 125 -18.33 2.83 8.35
N SER A 126 -18.31 1.50 8.26
CA SER A 126 -18.84 0.62 9.29
C SER A 126 -18.14 0.86 10.62
N GLU A 127 -16.81 1.01 10.63
CA GLU A 127 -16.04 1.31 11.85
C GLU A 127 -16.40 2.68 12.43
N LYS A 128 -16.57 3.70 11.57
CA LYS A 128 -17.02 5.04 12.00
C LYS A 128 -18.43 5.01 12.59
N VAL A 129 -19.37 4.29 11.97
CA VAL A 129 -20.74 4.14 12.50
C VAL A 129 -20.70 3.44 13.86
N MET A 130 -19.94 2.36 14.00
CA MET A 130 -19.77 1.65 15.28
C MET A 130 -19.14 2.54 16.36
N ALA A 131 -18.22 3.44 15.99
CA ALA A 131 -17.62 4.39 16.93
C ALA A 131 -18.57 5.52 17.37
N LEU A 132 -19.59 5.82 16.55
CA LEU A 132 -20.62 6.82 16.85
C LEU A 132 -21.79 6.25 17.67
N GLU A 133 -21.91 4.91 17.77
CA GLU A 133 -22.89 4.25 18.65
C GLU A 133 -22.51 4.42 20.14
N ALA A 134 -23.01 5.51 20.74
CA ALA A 134 -23.42 5.52 22.13
C ALA A 134 -24.67 4.60 22.31
N PRO A 135 -24.92 4.02 23.50
CA PRO A 135 -25.63 2.75 23.66
C PRO A 135 -27.16 2.72 23.38
N GLU A 136 -27.77 3.74 22.78
CA GLU A 136 -29.24 3.83 22.64
C GLU A 136 -29.70 4.24 21.23
N GLY A 137 -29.06 3.68 20.19
CA GLY A 137 -29.49 3.85 18.79
C GLY A 137 -30.43 2.75 18.29
N PRO A 138 -31.36 3.03 17.36
CA PRO A 138 -32.33 2.06 16.84
C PRO A 138 -31.77 1.04 15.85
N TYR A 139 -30.47 1.11 15.51
CA TYR A 139 -29.84 0.24 14.55
C TYR A 139 -29.03 -0.83 15.28
N THR A 140 -29.34 -2.10 15.03
CA THR A 140 -28.54 -3.22 15.54
C THR A 140 -27.39 -3.49 14.58
N ARG A 141 -26.27 -4.00 15.09
CA ARG A 141 -25.09 -4.41 14.30
C ARG A 141 -25.45 -5.29 13.10
N GLU A 142 -26.31 -6.30 13.31
CA GLU A 142 -26.78 -7.19 12.24
C GLU A 142 -27.63 -6.47 11.18
N GLY A 143 -28.24 -5.34 11.53
CA GLY A 143 -28.99 -4.50 10.60
C GLY A 143 -28.07 -3.69 9.69
N LEU A 144 -26.98 -3.12 10.24
CA LEU A 144 -26.00 -2.34 9.49
C LEU A 144 -25.22 -3.19 8.47
N GLU A 145 -24.88 -4.43 8.83
CA GLU A 145 -24.17 -5.37 7.94
C GLU A 145 -25.00 -5.80 6.70
N ARG A 146 -26.31 -5.52 6.68
CA ARG A 146 -27.20 -5.85 5.56
C ARG A 146 -27.50 -4.68 4.62
N LEU A 147 -27.06 -3.48 4.94
CA LEU A 147 -27.36 -2.28 4.17
C LEU A 147 -26.43 -2.14 2.96
N ALA A 148 -26.97 -1.60 1.87
CA ALA A 148 -26.17 -1.21 0.72
C ALA A 148 -25.37 0.07 1.02
N LEU A 149 -24.25 0.29 0.30
CA LEU A 149 -23.34 1.42 0.53
C LEU A 149 -24.05 2.79 0.53
N HIS A 150 -25.02 3.00 -0.35
CA HIS A 150 -25.78 4.25 -0.42
C HIS A 150 -26.68 4.47 0.80
N GLU A 151 -27.20 3.38 1.40
CA GLU A 151 -28.00 3.44 2.62
C GLU A 151 -27.14 3.74 3.84
N LEU A 152 -25.94 3.14 3.91
CA LEU A 152 -24.93 3.46 4.94
C LEU A 152 -24.49 4.93 4.85
N GLN A 153 -24.22 5.44 3.64
CA GLN A 153 -23.91 6.85 3.42
C GLN A 153 -25.07 7.76 3.86
N GLY A 154 -26.31 7.39 3.56
CA GLY A 154 -27.50 8.12 4.01
C GLY A 154 -27.63 8.16 5.54
N ILE A 155 -27.30 7.07 6.25
CA ILE A 155 -27.30 7.02 7.72
C ILE A 155 -26.18 7.89 8.29
N VAL A 156 -24.96 7.81 7.75
CA VAL A 156 -23.81 8.61 8.21
C VAL A 156 -24.09 10.11 8.04
N LEU A 157 -24.66 10.52 6.90
CA LEU A 157 -25.05 11.91 6.66
C LEU A 157 -26.16 12.37 7.61
N ARG A 158 -27.19 11.55 7.85
CA ARG A 158 -28.25 11.86 8.82
C ARG A 158 -27.73 11.93 10.25
N MET A 159 -26.82 11.04 10.65
CA MET A 159 -26.22 11.04 11.99
C MET A 159 -25.26 12.21 12.18
N GLY A 160 -24.48 12.57 11.16
CA GLY A 160 -23.66 13.78 11.15
C GLY A 160 -24.50 15.04 11.36
N PHE A 161 -25.61 15.17 10.62
CA PHE A 161 -26.54 16.29 10.76
C PHE A 161 -27.21 16.34 12.15
N VAL A 162 -27.58 15.19 12.71
CA VAL A 162 -28.16 15.12 14.07
C VAL A 162 -27.11 15.48 15.14
N LEU A 163 -25.85 15.07 14.98
CA LEU A 163 -24.76 15.43 15.90
C LEU A 163 -24.40 16.91 15.83
N GLU A 164 -24.41 17.53 14.64
CA GLU A 164 -24.22 18.99 14.49
C GLU A 164 -25.37 19.78 15.13
N GLN A 165 -26.62 19.33 15.00
CA GLN A 165 -27.73 19.98 15.71
C GLN A 165 -27.68 19.77 17.24
N PHE A 166 -27.24 18.59 17.71
CA PHE A 166 -27.17 18.29 19.14
C PHE A 166 -25.97 18.96 19.84
N LEU A 167 -24.83 19.10 19.14
CA LEU A 167 -23.63 19.79 19.64
C LEU A 167 -23.66 21.31 19.35
N GLY A 168 -24.41 21.74 18.33
CA GLY A 168 -24.62 23.14 17.95
C GLY A 168 -25.56 23.92 18.88
N GLY A 169 -26.35 23.25 19.72
CA GLY A 169 -27.22 23.86 20.73
C GLY A 169 -26.50 24.52 21.94
N ARG A 170 -25.17 24.70 21.88
CA ARG A 170 -24.36 25.35 22.94
C ARG A 170 -23.48 26.50 22.45
N LYS A 171 -23.89 27.24 21.42
CA LYS A 171 -23.24 28.51 21.11
C LYS A 171 -24.26 29.64 21.01
N ASP A 172 -24.39 30.33 22.13
CA ASP A 172 -24.85 31.72 22.15
C ASP A 172 -23.93 32.57 21.26
N GLU A 173 -24.58 33.31 20.36
CA GLU A 173 -24.24 34.61 19.76
C GLU A 173 -22.85 34.80 19.08
N GLY A 174 -22.87 34.93 17.74
CA GLY A 174 -21.80 35.63 17.00
C GLY A 174 -21.57 35.17 15.56
N THR A 175 -22.48 35.57 14.66
CA THR A 175 -22.35 35.72 13.19
C THR A 175 -21.34 34.88 12.40
N LEU A 176 -21.91 33.92 11.67
CA LEU A 176 -21.62 33.55 10.27
C LEU A 176 -20.82 34.59 9.48
N GLY A 177 -19.65 34.15 9.03
CA GLY A 177 -18.94 34.66 7.86
C GLY A 177 -17.79 33.67 7.59
N ASP A 178 -17.75 32.89 6.51
CA ASP A 178 -18.36 33.13 5.21
C ASP A 178 -18.53 31.83 4.39
N LEU A 179 -19.46 30.99 4.86
CA LEU A 179 -20.37 30.05 4.16
C LEU A 179 -20.55 28.79 5.00
N ASP A 180 -21.72 28.72 5.62
CA ASP A 180 -22.20 27.71 6.54
C ASP A 180 -23.30 26.85 5.89
N GLU A 181 -23.91 25.93 6.65
CA GLU A 181 -24.91 24.96 6.20
C GLU A 181 -26.06 25.55 5.35
N ALA A 182 -26.41 26.82 5.51
CA ALA A 182 -27.43 27.49 4.69
C ALA A 182 -27.03 27.62 3.20
N GLY A 183 -25.75 27.85 2.90
CA GLY A 183 -25.23 27.85 1.53
C GLY A 183 -25.16 26.44 0.90
N LEU A 184 -25.09 25.41 1.75
CA LEU A 184 -25.12 24.01 1.34
C LEU A 184 -26.56 23.52 1.10
N VAL A 185 -27.53 24.04 1.84
CA VAL A 185 -28.96 23.72 1.67
C VAL A 185 -29.56 24.41 0.44
N ASP A 186 -29.19 25.66 0.14
CA ASP A 186 -29.64 26.34 -1.08
C ASP A 186 -29.07 25.68 -2.35
N PHE A 187 -27.82 25.18 -2.33
CA PHE A 187 -27.21 24.44 -3.44
C PHE A 187 -27.87 23.07 -3.70
N ILE A 188 -28.36 22.43 -2.63
CA ILE A 188 -29.04 21.12 -2.72
C ILE A 188 -30.51 21.30 -3.16
N LEU A 189 -31.17 22.39 -2.79
CA LEU A 189 -32.55 22.69 -3.21
C LEU A 189 -32.61 23.14 -4.68
N GLU A 190 -31.63 23.89 -5.20
CA GLU A 190 -31.57 24.25 -6.63
C GLU A 190 -31.32 23.02 -7.54
N ALA A 191 -30.61 21.99 -7.06
CA ALA A 191 -30.34 20.78 -7.83
C ALA A 191 -31.52 19.79 -7.90
N GLN A 192 -32.55 19.95 -7.04
CA GLN A 192 -33.75 19.11 -7.05
C GLN A 192 -34.88 19.65 -7.93
N GLU A 193 -34.83 20.91 -8.38
CA GLU A 193 -35.85 21.50 -9.27
C GLU A 193 -35.55 21.34 -10.77
N GLU A 194 -34.36 20.84 -11.17
CA GLU A 194 -33.99 20.61 -12.59
C GLU A 194 -34.32 19.20 -13.13
N GLU A 195 -34.93 18.32 -12.31
CA GLU A 195 -35.25 16.92 -12.67
C GLU A 195 -36.76 16.60 -12.83
N GLU A 196 -37.61 17.61 -13.06
CA GLU A 196 -38.99 17.46 -13.61
C GLU A 196 -39.06 17.70 -15.13
#